data_AF-A0AAC8X1Y5-F1
#
_entry.id   AF-A0AAC8X1Y5-F1
#
_cell.length_a   1.000
_cell.length_b   1.000
_cell.length_c   1.000
_cell.angle_alpha   90.00
_cell.angle_beta   90.00
_cell.angle_gamma   90.00
#
_symmetry.space_group_name_H-M   'P 1'
#
loop_
_entity.id
_entity.type
_entity.pdbx_description
1 polymer ?
#
loop_
_entity_poly.entity_id
_entity_poly.type
_entity_poly.pdbx_seq_one_letter_code
_entity_poly.pdbx_strand_id
1 'polypeptide(L)'
;MKAPNLVIFASTITGWVGYQLGGPIGAYIAAVIGAEFGKLVSGETSIDVVLTPLTTIATGATVGYFVGPPIDSAMQGIGAMINEATNLQPLLMGLVIGAAMGILLVLPTSSTAIVVMINLTGAASGATAAGCCAVCVAFGIMSFEENGWKGIWAQIPGSPMIQVANIMRNPKVLVPPTIICAICGALATTLIPIICTPSASGSGTSGLVTPIGVLTGMIGSEPLFFIIIKIILLLFVIPGVLAYFFNKAFRNIGWIKSGDLKLAL
;
A
#
# COMPACT_ATOMS: atom_id res chain seq x y z
N MET A 1 -19.55 8.34 -3.22
CA MET A 1 -20.27 9.31 -2.38
C MET A 1 -20.76 10.45 -3.27
N LYS A 2 -22.07 10.70 -3.34
CA LYS A 2 -22.59 11.94 -3.95
C LYS A 2 -22.71 12.98 -2.83
N ALA A 3 -21.60 13.61 -2.46
CA ALA A 3 -21.59 14.61 -1.40
C ALA A 3 -21.77 16.02 -2.00
N PRO A 4 -22.54 16.91 -1.36
CA PRO A 4 -22.63 18.32 -1.75
C PRO A 4 -21.25 19.00 -1.72
N ASN A 5 -21.02 19.98 -2.59
CA ASN A 5 -19.72 20.65 -2.72
C ASN A 5 -19.20 21.20 -1.38
N LEU A 6 -20.09 21.77 -0.55
CA LEU A 6 -19.75 22.30 0.79
C LEU A 6 -19.20 21.22 1.74
N VAL A 7 -19.78 20.02 1.70
CA VAL A 7 -19.33 18.87 2.51
C VAL A 7 -17.95 18.40 2.03
N ILE A 8 -17.73 18.38 0.71
CA ILE A 8 -16.43 18.00 0.13
C ILE A 8 -15.33 18.98 0.58
N PHE A 9 -15.59 20.29 0.55
CA PHE A 9 -14.64 21.30 1.02
C PHE A 9 -14.36 21.15 2.52
N ALA A 10 -15.40 20.99 3.35
CA ALA A 10 -15.23 20.80 4.79
C ALA A 10 -14.50 19.49 5.15
N SER A 11 -14.66 18.45 4.32
CA SER A 11 -14.01 17.15 4.51
C SER A 11 -12.47 17.23 4.41
N THR A 12 -11.94 18.27 3.75
CA THR A 12 -10.49 18.49 3.70
C THR A 12 -9.91 18.83 5.08
N ILE A 13 -10.63 19.64 5.87
CA ILE A 13 -10.24 20.02 7.23
C ILE A 13 -10.36 18.82 8.17
N THR A 14 -11.45 18.05 8.08
CA THR A 14 -11.61 16.82 8.87
C THR A 14 -10.53 15.79 8.54
N GLY A 15 -10.17 15.68 7.25
CA GLY A 15 -9.11 14.79 6.79
C GLY A 15 -7.76 15.21 7.35
N TRP A 16 -7.45 16.52 7.36
CA TRP A 16 -6.22 17.04 7.96
C TRP A 16 -6.15 16.76 9.47
N VAL A 17 -7.23 17.03 10.21
CA VAL A 17 -7.30 16.73 11.65
C VAL A 17 -7.15 15.24 11.91
N GLY A 18 -7.86 14.39 11.16
CA GLY A 18 -7.75 12.94 11.27
C GLY A 18 -6.36 12.41 10.91
N TYR A 19 -5.68 13.04 9.96
CA TYR A 19 -4.31 12.69 9.58
C TYR A 19 -3.31 12.93 10.71
N GLN A 20 -3.44 14.06 11.40
CA GLN A 20 -2.56 14.39 12.53
C GLN A 20 -2.71 13.44 13.72
N LEU A 21 -3.89 12.84 13.88
CA LEU A 21 -4.21 12.02 15.05
C LEU A 21 -4.10 10.51 14.79
N GLY A 22 -4.27 10.06 13.56
CA GLY A 22 -4.26 8.62 13.21
C GLY A 22 -3.79 8.33 11.79
N GLY A 23 -3.02 9.24 11.18
CA GLY A 23 -2.48 9.07 9.84
C GLY A 23 -3.56 8.92 8.75
N PRO A 24 -3.24 8.29 7.61
CA PRO A 24 -4.16 8.15 6.47
C PRO A 24 -5.49 7.46 6.82
N ILE A 25 -5.46 6.48 7.72
CA ILE A 25 -6.67 5.75 8.16
C ILE A 25 -7.54 6.68 9.02
N GLY A 26 -6.93 7.40 9.96
CA GLY A 26 -7.63 8.41 10.77
C GLY A 26 -8.25 9.51 9.90
N ALA A 27 -7.52 9.98 8.89
CA ALA A 27 -8.02 10.94 7.90
C ALA A 27 -9.22 10.40 7.13
N TYR A 28 -9.16 9.14 6.67
CA TYR A 28 -10.25 8.50 5.95
C TYR A 28 -11.50 8.36 6.82
N ILE A 29 -11.37 7.84 8.05
CA ILE A 29 -12.51 7.65 8.96
C ILE A 29 -13.12 9.00 9.36
N ALA A 30 -12.29 9.98 9.73
CA ALA A 30 -12.76 11.31 10.08
C ALA A 30 -13.50 11.99 8.92
N ALA A 31 -12.98 11.88 7.69
CA ALA A 31 -13.59 12.46 6.50
C ALA A 31 -14.88 11.72 6.11
N VAL A 32 -14.93 10.39 6.16
CA VAL A 32 -16.14 9.61 5.83
C VAL A 32 -17.25 9.93 6.82
N ILE A 33 -16.98 9.84 8.13
CA ILE A 33 -18.00 10.07 9.14
C ILE A 33 -18.44 11.54 9.13
N GLY A 34 -17.49 12.48 9.05
CA GLY A 34 -17.80 13.90 8.89
C GLY A 34 -18.68 14.16 7.67
N ALA A 35 -18.37 13.55 6.52
CA ALA A 35 -19.14 13.72 5.30
C ALA A 35 -20.54 13.11 5.36
N GLU A 36 -20.73 11.99 6.06
CA GLU A 36 -22.07 11.41 6.26
C GLU A 36 -22.95 12.31 7.13
N PHE A 37 -22.40 12.86 8.23
CA PHE A 37 -23.14 13.82 9.06
C PHE A 37 -23.38 15.17 8.35
N GLY A 38 -22.42 15.63 7.55
CA GLY A 38 -22.58 16.84 6.72
C GLY A 38 -23.69 16.71 5.68
N LYS A 39 -23.84 15.54 5.05
CA LYS A 39 -24.93 15.30 4.09
C LYS A 39 -26.31 15.34 4.74
N LEU A 40 -26.44 14.87 5.98
CA LEU A 40 -27.72 14.86 6.70
C LEU A 40 -28.24 16.27 6.95
N VAL A 41 -27.34 17.25 7.11
CA VAL A 41 -27.70 18.65 7.40
C VAL A 41 -27.84 19.49 6.13
N SER A 42 -27.23 19.03 5.03
CA SER A 42 -27.20 19.78 3.78
C SER A 42 -28.56 19.82 3.09
N GLY A 43 -29.01 21.02 2.75
CA GLY A 43 -30.28 21.30 2.09
C GLY A 43 -31.49 21.43 3.02
N GLU A 44 -31.34 21.25 4.33
CA GLU A 44 -32.48 21.30 5.26
C GLU A 44 -32.79 22.70 5.81
N THR A 45 -31.84 23.66 5.76
CA THR A 45 -32.01 24.97 6.40
C THR A 45 -31.57 26.15 5.52
N SER A 46 -32.15 27.34 5.76
CA SER A 46 -31.76 28.57 5.07
C SER A 46 -30.32 29.04 5.38
N ILE A 47 -29.66 28.43 6.38
CA ILE A 47 -28.29 28.74 6.83
C ILE A 47 -27.33 27.58 6.47
N ASP A 48 -27.72 26.73 5.53
CA ASP A 48 -26.97 25.53 5.08
C ASP A 48 -25.49 25.83 4.77
N VAL A 49 -25.21 26.97 4.14
CA VAL A 49 -23.85 27.42 3.77
C VAL A 49 -22.89 27.44 4.97
N VAL A 50 -23.38 27.74 6.17
CA VAL A 50 -22.54 27.79 7.39
C VAL A 50 -22.70 26.52 8.22
N LEU A 51 -23.93 26.00 8.34
CA LEU A 51 -24.22 24.91 9.26
C LEU A 51 -23.58 23.59 8.77
N THR A 52 -23.65 23.31 7.48
CA THR A 52 -23.14 22.06 6.88
C THR A 52 -21.62 21.88 6.98
N PRO A 53 -20.77 22.87 6.66
CA PRO A 53 -19.34 22.72 6.90
C PRO A 53 -19.00 22.63 8.39
N LEU A 54 -19.73 23.34 9.25
CA LEU A 54 -19.47 23.35 10.69
C LEU A 54 -19.80 22.00 11.34
N THR A 55 -20.93 21.37 10.98
CA THR A 55 -21.29 20.03 11.45
C THR A 55 -20.35 18.97 10.90
N THR A 56 -19.96 19.07 9.63
CA THR A 56 -18.96 18.18 9.00
C THR A 56 -17.64 18.25 9.78
N ILE A 57 -17.12 19.44 10.04
CA ILE A 57 -15.85 19.64 10.74
C ILE A 57 -15.94 19.16 12.19
N ALA A 58 -16.98 19.57 12.92
CA ALA A 58 -17.13 19.21 14.33
C ALA A 58 -17.23 17.70 14.54
N THR A 59 -18.08 17.03 13.75
CA THR A 59 -18.26 15.57 13.85
C THR A 59 -17.01 14.82 13.39
N GLY A 60 -16.42 15.19 12.25
CA GLY A 60 -15.21 14.56 11.75
C GLY A 60 -13.99 14.76 12.67
N ALA A 61 -13.80 15.95 13.24
CA ALA A 61 -12.73 16.23 14.20
C ALA A 61 -12.91 15.46 15.52
N THR A 62 -14.14 15.37 16.03
CA THR A 62 -14.45 14.61 17.25
C THR A 62 -14.13 13.13 17.05
N VAL A 63 -14.56 12.56 15.93
CA VAL A 63 -14.23 11.18 15.54
C VAL A 63 -12.73 10.99 15.41
N GLY A 64 -12.03 11.90 14.71
CA GLY A 64 -10.58 11.85 14.59
C GLY A 64 -9.86 11.85 15.93
N TYR A 65 -10.37 12.59 16.92
CA TYR A 65 -9.83 12.64 18.28
C TYR A 65 -9.98 11.32 19.04
N PHE A 66 -11.11 10.63 18.90
CA PHE A 66 -11.32 9.35 19.59
C PHE A 66 -10.70 8.15 18.86
N VAL A 67 -10.72 8.17 17.52
CA VAL A 67 -10.28 7.03 16.68
C VAL A 67 -8.81 7.15 16.27
N GLY A 68 -8.24 8.35 16.27
CA GLY A 68 -6.84 8.58 15.92
C GLY A 68 -5.86 7.85 16.85
N PRO A 69 -5.87 8.10 18.18
CA PRO A 69 -4.94 7.49 19.12
C PRO A 69 -4.85 5.95 19.06
N PRO A 70 -5.95 5.18 19.00
CA PRO A 70 -5.83 3.73 18.87
C PRO A 70 -5.22 3.31 17.53
N ILE A 71 -5.49 4.02 16.43
CA ILE A 71 -4.86 3.76 15.14
C ILE A 71 -3.36 4.04 15.20
N ASP A 72 -2.97 5.18 15.76
CA ASP A 72 -1.56 5.56 15.87
C ASP A 72 -0.79 4.52 16.71
N SER A 73 -1.36 4.08 17.83
CA SER A 73 -0.77 3.01 18.65
C SER A 73 -0.59 1.70 17.88
N ALA A 74 -1.56 1.33 17.03
CA ALA A 74 -1.45 0.15 16.19
C ALA A 74 -0.36 0.32 15.12
N MET A 75 -0.24 1.51 14.51
CA MET A 75 0.81 1.83 13.55
C MET A 75 2.20 1.78 14.19
N GLN A 76 2.36 2.31 15.41
CA GLN A 76 3.60 2.20 16.17
C GLN A 76 3.93 0.73 16.50
N GLY A 77 2.94 -0.09 16.86
CA GLY A 77 3.12 -1.53 17.09
C GLY A 77 3.60 -2.28 15.85
N ILE A 78 3.06 -1.96 14.67
CA ILE A 78 3.53 -2.50 13.39
C ILE A 78 4.96 -2.06 13.12
N GLY A 79 5.28 -0.78 13.35
CA GLY A 79 6.63 -0.25 13.19
C GLY A 79 7.65 -0.94 14.12
N ALA A 80 7.28 -1.18 15.37
CA ALA A 80 8.11 -1.91 16.33
C ALA A 80 8.36 -3.36 15.88
N MET A 81 7.33 -4.05 15.38
CA MET A 81 7.48 -5.40 14.84
C MET A 81 8.44 -5.43 13.64
N ILE A 82 8.35 -4.45 12.74
CA ILE A 82 9.27 -4.35 11.59
C ILE A 82 10.70 -4.07 12.08
N ASN A 83 10.90 -3.18 13.06
CA ASN A 83 12.21 -2.92 13.64
C ASN A 83 12.81 -4.19 14.27
N GLU A 84 12.03 -4.97 15.02
CA GLU A 84 12.52 -6.25 15.54
C GLU A 84 12.84 -7.25 14.43
N ALA A 85 12.06 -7.25 13.34
CA ALA A 85 12.36 -8.07 12.17
C ALA A 85 13.70 -7.70 11.51
N THR A 86 14.18 -6.46 11.65
CA THR A 86 15.51 -6.05 11.14
C THR A 86 16.68 -6.69 11.89
N ASN A 87 16.46 -7.16 13.12
CA ASN A 87 17.47 -7.86 13.92
C ASN A 87 17.62 -9.33 13.52
N LEU A 88 16.72 -9.86 12.67
CA LEU A 88 16.77 -11.23 12.20
C LEU A 88 17.90 -11.44 11.18
N GLN A 89 18.28 -12.70 10.98
CA GLN A 89 19.21 -13.07 9.90
C GLN A 89 18.67 -12.59 8.53
N PRO A 90 19.53 -12.20 7.57
CA PRO A 90 19.11 -11.55 6.33
C PRO A 90 17.97 -12.26 5.59
N LEU A 91 18.02 -13.59 5.51
CA LEU A 91 16.97 -14.40 4.89
C LEU A 91 15.60 -14.25 5.58
N LEU A 92 15.57 -14.37 6.92
CA LEU A 92 14.34 -14.28 7.72
C LEU A 92 13.83 -12.84 7.77
N MET A 93 14.73 -11.86 7.91
CA MET A 93 14.41 -10.44 7.81
C MET A 93 13.70 -10.14 6.49
N GLY A 94 14.28 -10.60 5.37
CA GLY A 94 13.69 -10.40 4.04
C GLY A 94 12.31 -11.04 3.88
N LEU A 95 12.13 -12.28 4.36
CA LEU A 95 10.84 -12.97 4.32
C LEU A 95 9.76 -12.20 5.09
N VAL A 96 10.05 -11.82 6.33
CA VAL A 96 9.09 -11.18 7.24
C VAL A 96 8.76 -9.76 6.77
N ILE A 97 9.78 -8.95 6.50
CA ILE A 97 9.58 -7.55 6.07
C ILE A 97 8.91 -7.52 4.69
N GLY A 98 9.35 -8.36 3.76
CA GLY A 98 8.75 -8.44 2.43
C GLY A 98 7.25 -8.80 2.49
N ALA A 99 6.89 -9.84 3.27
CA ALA A 99 5.50 -10.24 3.44
C ALA A 99 4.65 -9.15 4.13
N ALA A 100 5.15 -8.59 5.24
CA ALA A 100 4.44 -7.57 6.01
C ALA A 100 4.19 -6.31 5.18
N MET A 101 5.22 -5.79 4.52
CA MET A 101 5.13 -4.58 3.70
C MET A 101 4.26 -4.79 2.45
N GLY A 102 4.29 -5.98 1.86
CA GLY A 102 3.38 -6.34 0.76
C GLY A 102 1.90 -6.29 1.17
N ILE A 103 1.56 -6.77 2.37
CA ILE A 103 0.19 -6.67 2.91
C ILE A 103 -0.16 -5.21 3.21
N LEU A 104 0.74 -4.47 3.87
CA LEU A 104 0.51 -3.08 4.26
C LEU A 104 0.29 -2.16 3.05
N LEU A 105 0.98 -2.41 1.93
CA LEU A 105 0.80 -1.64 0.69
C LEU A 105 -0.60 -1.80 0.08
N VAL A 106 -1.21 -2.97 0.27
CA VAL A 106 -2.53 -3.26 -0.29
C VAL A 106 -3.63 -2.73 0.62
N LEU A 107 -3.41 -2.74 1.93
CA LEU A 107 -4.33 -2.14 2.89
C LEU A 107 -4.42 -0.62 2.68
N PRO A 108 -5.52 0.05 3.10
CA PRO A 108 -5.67 1.50 3.05
C PRO A 108 -4.80 2.20 4.11
N THR A 109 -3.53 1.81 4.19
CA THR A 109 -2.50 2.34 5.08
C THR A 109 -1.38 2.94 4.24
N SER A 110 -0.71 3.98 4.72
CA SER A 110 0.48 4.50 4.03
C SER A 110 1.70 3.69 4.47
N SER A 111 1.97 2.61 3.74
CA SER A 111 3.21 1.81 3.89
C SER A 111 4.45 2.69 3.80
N THR A 112 4.48 3.68 2.89
CA THR A 112 5.57 4.66 2.79
C THR A 112 5.71 5.51 4.05
N ALA A 113 4.60 5.94 4.67
CA ALA A 113 4.68 6.69 5.92
C ALA A 113 5.29 5.84 7.04
N ILE A 114 4.91 4.56 7.15
CA ILE A 114 5.46 3.65 8.16
C ILE A 114 6.98 3.57 8.02
N VAL A 115 7.48 3.30 6.79
CA VAL A 115 8.91 3.21 6.48
C VAL A 115 9.67 4.48 6.84
N VAL A 116 9.11 5.66 6.51
CA VAL A 116 9.73 6.94 6.81
C VAL A 116 9.77 7.20 8.31
N MET A 117 8.70 6.86 9.05
CA MET A 117 8.64 7.04 10.50
C MET A 117 9.66 6.19 11.25
N ILE A 118 9.84 4.94 10.85
CA ILE A 118 10.84 4.03 11.45
C ILE A 118 12.24 4.18 10.85
N ASN A 119 12.39 5.07 9.85
CA ASN A 119 13.63 5.36 9.17
C ASN A 119 14.36 4.10 8.66
N LEU A 120 13.62 3.25 7.94
CA LEU A 120 14.13 1.97 7.46
C LEU A 120 15.26 2.20 6.44
N THR A 121 16.45 1.70 6.73
CA THR A 121 17.65 1.88 5.87
C THR A 121 18.34 0.55 5.57
N GLY A 122 19.30 0.58 4.63
CA GLY A 122 20.13 -0.57 4.29
C GLY A 122 19.34 -1.74 3.69
N ALA A 123 19.67 -2.97 4.10
CA ALA A 123 19.05 -4.18 3.56
C ALA A 123 17.53 -4.26 3.86
N ALA A 124 17.06 -3.69 4.97
CA ALA A 124 15.64 -3.65 5.31
C ALA A 124 14.82 -2.78 4.34
N SER A 125 15.39 -1.65 3.88
CA SER A 125 14.74 -0.83 2.85
C SER A 125 14.73 -1.53 1.49
N GLY A 126 15.75 -2.34 1.20
CA GLY A 126 15.79 -3.25 0.05
C GLY A 126 14.69 -4.32 0.09
N ALA A 127 14.54 -5.01 1.22
CA ALA A 127 13.49 -6.01 1.44
C ALA A 127 12.09 -5.41 1.23
N THR A 128 11.88 -4.22 1.81
CA THR A 128 10.63 -3.46 1.70
C THR A 128 10.34 -3.08 0.26
N ALA A 129 11.33 -2.52 -0.45
CA ALA A 129 11.21 -2.16 -1.86
C ALA A 129 10.83 -3.38 -2.73
N ALA A 130 11.52 -4.51 -2.55
CA ALA A 130 11.24 -5.73 -3.31
C ALA A 130 9.86 -6.30 -3.00
N GLY A 131 9.45 -6.36 -1.73
CA GLY A 131 8.12 -6.83 -1.33
C GLY A 131 7.00 -5.94 -1.89
N CYS A 132 7.12 -4.63 -1.72
CA CYS A 132 6.16 -3.66 -2.24
C CYS A 132 6.05 -3.69 -3.78
N CYS A 133 7.16 -3.82 -4.51
CA CYS A 133 7.10 -3.97 -5.96
C CYS A 133 6.50 -5.32 -6.38
N ALA A 134 6.84 -6.39 -5.67
CA ALA A 134 6.37 -7.73 -5.95
C ALA A 134 4.84 -7.84 -5.89
N VAL A 135 4.18 -7.21 -4.91
CA VAL A 135 2.71 -7.25 -4.82
C VAL A 135 2.03 -6.52 -5.98
N CYS A 136 2.57 -5.37 -6.43
CA CYS A 136 2.03 -4.64 -7.58
C CYS A 136 2.13 -5.48 -8.86
N VAL A 137 3.31 -6.06 -9.10
CA VAL A 137 3.56 -6.91 -10.27
C VAL A 137 2.73 -8.19 -10.20
N ALA A 138 2.62 -8.80 -9.02
CA ALA A 138 1.85 -10.02 -8.83
C ALA A 138 0.37 -9.81 -9.17
N PHE A 139 -0.25 -8.78 -8.61
CA PHE A 139 -1.64 -8.44 -8.93
C PHE A 139 -1.82 -8.06 -10.41
N GLY A 140 -0.89 -7.30 -10.99
CA GLY A 140 -0.91 -6.96 -12.40
C GLY A 140 -0.92 -8.19 -13.32
N ILE A 141 -0.08 -9.19 -13.04
CA ILE A 141 0.00 -10.41 -13.85
C ILE A 141 -1.15 -11.37 -13.56
N MET A 142 -1.48 -11.61 -12.29
CA MET A 142 -2.57 -12.52 -11.91
C MET A 142 -3.92 -12.07 -12.47
N SER A 143 -4.14 -10.75 -12.55
CA SER A 143 -5.39 -10.15 -13.04
C SER A 143 -5.44 -9.99 -14.57
N PHE A 144 -4.38 -10.36 -15.29
CA PHE A 144 -4.28 -10.18 -16.74
C PHE A 144 -5.34 -10.99 -17.50
N GLU A 145 -5.67 -12.20 -17.04
CA GLU A 145 -6.71 -13.04 -17.67
C GLU A 145 -8.10 -12.37 -17.69
N GLU A 146 -8.36 -11.48 -16.73
CA GLU A 146 -9.69 -10.88 -16.52
C GLU A 146 -9.77 -9.42 -16.98
N ASN A 147 -8.64 -8.71 -16.98
CA ASN A 147 -8.57 -7.26 -17.25
C ASN A 147 -7.66 -6.90 -18.43
N GLY A 148 -6.93 -7.88 -18.97
CA GLY A 148 -5.95 -7.68 -20.03
C GLY A 148 -4.92 -6.60 -19.71
N TRP A 149 -4.49 -5.88 -20.74
CA TRP A 149 -3.51 -4.81 -20.63
C TRP A 149 -3.95 -3.65 -19.74
N LYS A 150 -5.25 -3.35 -19.67
CA LYS A 150 -5.76 -2.28 -18.81
C LYS A 150 -5.48 -2.57 -17.33
N GLY A 151 -5.64 -3.83 -16.91
CA GLY A 151 -5.33 -4.28 -15.55
C GLY A 151 -3.84 -4.12 -15.21
N ILE A 152 -2.96 -4.50 -16.12
CA ILE A 152 -1.50 -4.35 -15.94
C ILE A 152 -1.14 -2.87 -15.75
N TRP A 153 -1.61 -2.00 -16.64
CA TRP A 153 -1.35 -0.56 -16.56
C TRP A 153 -1.98 0.10 -15.34
N ALA A 154 -3.09 -0.41 -14.83
CA ALA A 154 -3.72 0.11 -13.62
C ALA A 154 -2.97 -0.27 -12.33
N GLN A 155 -2.32 -1.44 -12.29
CA GLN A 155 -1.77 -1.99 -11.04
C GLN A 155 -0.26 -1.91 -10.94
N ILE A 156 0.48 -2.12 -12.05
CA ILE A 156 1.94 -2.11 -12.01
C ILE A 156 2.46 -0.67 -11.87
N PRO A 157 2.24 0.25 -12.81
CA PRO A 157 2.64 1.64 -12.60
C PRO A 157 1.63 2.44 -11.75
N GLY A 158 0.42 1.92 -11.57
CA GLY A 158 -0.56 2.45 -10.63
C GLY A 158 -0.41 1.84 -9.24
N SER A 159 -1.52 1.43 -8.62
CA SER A 159 -1.51 0.95 -7.23
C SER A 159 -2.25 -0.38 -7.10
N PRO A 160 -1.75 -1.32 -6.27
CA PRO A 160 -2.44 -2.58 -5.98
C PRO A 160 -3.68 -2.36 -5.10
N MET A 161 -3.85 -1.17 -4.52
CA MET A 161 -5.04 -0.82 -3.71
C MET A 161 -6.35 -0.94 -4.51
N ILE A 162 -6.29 -0.91 -5.85
CA ILE A 162 -7.46 -1.14 -6.71
C ILE A 162 -8.06 -2.55 -6.48
N GLN A 163 -7.26 -3.51 -6.00
CA GLN A 163 -7.68 -4.87 -5.68
C GLN A 163 -8.30 -5.02 -4.28
N VAL A 164 -8.36 -3.97 -3.45
CA VAL A 164 -8.92 -4.05 -2.08
C VAL A 164 -10.36 -4.56 -2.10
N ALA A 165 -11.19 -4.08 -3.02
CA ALA A 165 -12.58 -4.53 -3.13
C ALA A 165 -12.69 -6.04 -3.43
N ASN A 166 -11.75 -6.58 -4.19
CA ASN A 166 -11.69 -8.00 -4.54
C ASN A 166 -11.16 -8.85 -3.39
N ILE A 167 -10.17 -8.35 -2.66
CA ILE A 167 -9.64 -9.00 -1.44
C ILE A 167 -10.70 -9.08 -0.35
N MET A 168 -11.53 -8.05 -0.20
CA MET A 168 -12.65 -8.07 0.74
C MET A 168 -13.70 -9.13 0.39
N ARG A 169 -13.85 -9.47 -0.90
CA ARG A 169 -14.76 -10.54 -1.37
C ARG A 169 -14.15 -11.91 -1.22
N ASN A 170 -12.87 -12.07 -1.58
CA ASN A 170 -12.12 -13.31 -1.43
C ASN A 170 -10.70 -13.03 -0.88
N PRO A 171 -10.50 -13.11 0.45
CA PRO A 171 -9.20 -12.85 1.07
C PRO A 171 -8.09 -13.80 0.60
N LYS A 172 -8.45 -14.98 0.07
CA LYS A 172 -7.48 -15.98 -0.40
C LYS A 172 -6.66 -15.48 -1.60
N VAL A 173 -7.17 -14.49 -2.33
CA VAL A 173 -6.48 -13.87 -3.46
C VAL A 173 -5.20 -13.15 -3.03
N LEU A 174 -5.11 -12.70 -1.76
CA LEU A 174 -3.94 -12.03 -1.21
C LEU A 174 -2.77 -12.98 -0.91
N VAL A 175 -3.05 -14.26 -0.65
CA VAL A 175 -2.04 -15.24 -0.23
C VAL A 175 -0.90 -15.41 -1.25
N PRO A 176 -1.15 -15.68 -2.55
CA PRO A 176 -0.06 -15.82 -3.51
C PRO A 176 0.80 -14.54 -3.64
N PRO A 177 0.25 -13.32 -3.80
CA PRO A 177 1.03 -12.10 -3.76
C PRO A 177 1.91 -11.96 -2.51
N THR A 178 1.38 -12.24 -1.31
CA THR A 178 2.16 -12.17 -0.06
C THR A 178 3.35 -13.14 -0.06
N ILE A 179 3.16 -14.37 -0.54
CA ILE A 179 4.25 -15.35 -0.65
C ILE A 179 5.33 -14.84 -1.60
N ILE A 180 4.94 -14.27 -2.74
CA ILE A 180 5.88 -13.69 -3.70
C ILE A 180 6.65 -12.52 -3.07
N CYS A 181 5.98 -11.68 -2.27
CA CYS A 181 6.63 -10.58 -1.55
C CYS A 181 7.68 -11.08 -0.56
N ALA A 182 7.38 -12.14 0.18
CA ALA A 182 8.32 -12.76 1.11
C ALA A 182 9.56 -13.26 0.36
N ILE A 183 9.36 -13.98 -0.75
CA ILE A 183 10.46 -14.51 -1.57
C ILE A 183 11.31 -13.36 -2.15
N CYS A 184 10.68 -12.34 -2.73
CA CYS A 184 11.40 -11.19 -3.27
C CYS A 184 12.15 -10.41 -2.19
N GLY A 185 11.59 -10.26 -0.99
CA GLY A 185 12.28 -9.63 0.15
C GLY A 185 13.49 -10.44 0.64
N ALA A 186 13.37 -11.77 0.70
CA ALA A 186 14.48 -12.67 0.99
C ALA A 186 15.61 -12.58 -0.05
N LEU A 187 15.25 -12.52 -1.34
CA LEU A 187 16.22 -12.36 -2.41
C LEU A 187 16.92 -10.98 -2.34
N ALA A 188 16.18 -9.92 -2.03
CA ALA A 188 16.68 -8.55 -1.88
C ALA A 188 17.72 -8.37 -0.76
N THR A 189 17.78 -9.30 0.19
CA THR A 189 18.64 -9.25 1.37
C THR A 189 19.79 -10.25 1.32
N THR A 190 19.73 -11.22 0.43
CA THR A 190 20.70 -12.33 0.35
C THR A 190 21.38 -12.43 -1.02
N LEU A 191 20.65 -12.87 -2.05
CA LEU A 191 21.21 -13.21 -3.37
C LEU A 191 21.37 -12.01 -4.29
N ILE A 192 20.43 -11.07 -4.24
CA ILE A 192 20.39 -9.87 -5.09
C ILE A 192 20.25 -8.66 -4.16
N PRO A 193 21.32 -8.29 -3.43
CA PRO A 193 21.24 -7.20 -2.47
C PRO A 193 20.94 -5.89 -3.20
N ILE A 194 19.85 -5.26 -2.79
CA ILE A 194 19.44 -3.92 -3.21
C ILE A 194 19.22 -3.03 -1.99
N ILE A 195 19.46 -1.73 -2.14
CA ILE A 195 19.19 -0.73 -1.11
C ILE A 195 18.29 0.33 -1.74
N CYS A 196 17.31 0.80 -0.99
CA CYS A 196 16.38 1.83 -1.45
C CYS A 196 16.35 3.00 -0.46
N THR A 197 16.03 4.19 -0.95
CA THR A 197 15.78 5.33 -0.06
C THR A 197 14.52 5.08 0.78
N PRO A 198 14.49 5.51 2.06
CA PRO A 198 13.33 5.31 2.93
C PRO A 198 12.05 5.92 2.34
N SER A 199 12.16 7.09 1.70
CA SER A 199 11.04 7.80 1.07
C SER A 199 10.40 7.05 -0.10
N ALA A 200 11.11 6.11 -0.72
CA ALA A 200 10.64 5.41 -1.92
C ALA A 200 10.33 3.93 -1.70
N SER A 201 10.96 3.26 -0.73
CA SER A 201 10.86 1.80 -0.58
C SER A 201 9.43 1.30 -0.27
N GLY A 202 8.62 2.10 0.40
CA GLY A 202 7.23 1.74 0.73
C GLY A 202 6.20 1.97 -0.39
N SER A 203 6.58 2.52 -1.54
CA SER A 203 5.62 2.99 -2.57
C SER A 203 5.25 1.94 -3.63
N GLY A 204 5.99 0.83 -3.69
CA GLY A 204 5.85 -0.17 -4.75
C GLY A 204 6.24 0.36 -6.13
N THR A 205 5.77 -0.29 -7.20
CA THR A 205 6.07 0.15 -8.58
C THR A 205 5.31 1.41 -9.02
N SER A 206 4.48 1.99 -8.14
CA SER A 206 3.69 3.20 -8.38
C SER A 206 4.56 4.33 -8.90
N GLY A 207 4.27 4.84 -10.11
CA GLY A 207 5.02 5.94 -10.74
C GLY A 207 6.53 5.69 -10.88
N LEU A 208 6.99 4.43 -10.82
CA LEU A 208 8.40 4.05 -10.77
C LEU A 208 9.18 4.65 -9.60
N VAL A 209 8.49 5.06 -8.53
CA VAL A 209 9.11 5.69 -7.35
C VAL A 209 10.12 4.75 -6.69
N THR A 210 9.76 3.48 -6.44
CA THR A 210 10.69 2.52 -5.84
C THR A 210 11.88 2.18 -6.74
N PRO A 211 11.73 1.88 -8.05
CA PRO A 211 12.87 1.74 -8.97
C PRO A 211 13.84 2.94 -8.95
N ILE A 212 13.32 4.16 -8.97
CA ILE A 212 14.13 5.39 -8.87
C ILE A 212 14.79 5.49 -7.47
N GLY A 213 14.07 5.09 -6.42
CA GLY A 213 14.57 5.02 -5.06
C GLY A 213 15.71 4.02 -4.87
N VAL A 214 15.67 2.87 -5.55
CA VAL A 214 16.75 1.89 -5.54
C VAL A 214 17.94 2.43 -6.32
N LEU A 215 17.69 3.02 -7.48
CA LEU A 215 18.73 3.63 -8.30
C LEU A 215 19.49 4.72 -7.54
N THR A 216 18.78 5.60 -6.85
CA THR A 216 19.36 6.68 -6.04
C THR A 216 20.03 6.14 -4.78
N GLY A 217 19.47 5.12 -4.13
CA GLY A 217 20.05 4.49 -2.93
C GLY A 217 21.33 3.70 -3.19
N MET A 218 21.55 3.22 -4.42
CA MET A 218 22.72 2.43 -4.81
C MET A 218 23.71 3.21 -5.69
N ILE A 219 23.45 4.50 -5.96
CA ILE A 219 24.35 5.28 -6.81
C ILE A 219 25.73 5.38 -6.17
N GLY A 220 26.77 5.01 -6.91
CA GLY A 220 28.15 4.99 -6.42
C GLY A 220 28.57 3.72 -5.66
N SER A 221 27.67 2.76 -5.38
CA SER A 221 28.06 1.47 -4.79
C SER A 221 28.52 0.47 -5.85
N GLU A 222 27.87 0.46 -7.01
CA GLU A 222 28.14 -0.47 -8.12
C GLU A 222 27.99 0.26 -9.46
N PRO A 223 28.52 -0.29 -10.57
CA PRO A 223 28.27 0.26 -11.91
C PRO A 223 26.77 0.30 -12.22
N LEU A 224 26.31 1.41 -12.80
CA LEU A 224 24.91 1.68 -13.12
C LEU A 224 24.22 0.52 -13.86
N PHE A 225 24.94 -0.12 -14.78
CA PHE A 225 24.45 -1.25 -15.55
C PHE A 225 23.99 -2.43 -14.67
N PHE A 226 24.78 -2.79 -13.65
CA PHE A 226 24.43 -3.88 -12.73
C PHE A 226 23.22 -3.51 -11.85
N ILE A 227 23.15 -2.26 -11.40
CA ILE A 227 22.01 -1.76 -10.61
C ILE A 227 20.71 -1.87 -11.40
N ILE A 228 20.71 -1.44 -12.67
CA ILE A 228 19.54 -1.55 -13.55
C ILE A 228 19.13 -3.02 -13.75
N ILE A 229 20.09 -3.92 -13.95
CA ILE A 229 19.80 -5.36 -14.06
C ILE A 229 19.14 -5.88 -12.78
N LYS A 230 19.68 -5.54 -11.60
CA LYS A 230 19.08 -5.94 -10.31
C LYS A 230 17.65 -5.42 -10.17
N ILE A 231 17.41 -4.16 -10.51
CA ILE A 231 16.08 -3.54 -10.48
C ILE A 231 15.10 -4.29 -11.39
N ILE A 232 15.46 -4.50 -12.66
CA ILE A 232 14.58 -5.17 -13.62
C ILE A 232 14.30 -6.62 -13.18
N LEU A 233 15.36 -7.32 -12.80
CA LEU A 233 15.27 -8.73 -12.43
C LEU A 233 14.44 -8.94 -11.16
N LEU A 234 14.77 -8.22 -10.08
CA LEU A 234 14.18 -8.44 -8.77
C LEU A 234 12.82 -7.76 -8.59
N LEU A 235 12.61 -6.56 -9.15
CA LEU A 235 11.37 -5.81 -8.94
C LEU A 235 10.28 -6.16 -9.97
N PHE A 236 10.63 -6.71 -11.14
CA PHE A 236 9.67 -6.98 -12.21
C PHE A 236 9.69 -8.43 -12.72
N VAL A 237 10.85 -8.96 -13.12
CA VAL A 237 10.91 -10.27 -13.79
C VAL A 237 10.62 -11.42 -12.82
N ILE A 238 11.36 -11.52 -11.72
CA ILE A 238 11.18 -12.57 -10.71
C ILE A 238 9.76 -12.58 -10.15
N PRO A 239 9.22 -11.46 -9.62
CA PRO A 239 7.86 -11.45 -9.10
C PRO A 239 6.84 -11.76 -10.19
N GLY A 240 7.09 -11.34 -11.43
CA GLY A 240 6.18 -11.63 -12.54
C GLY A 240 6.12 -13.11 -12.93
N VAL A 241 7.29 -13.76 -13.01
CA VAL A 241 7.38 -15.21 -13.27
C VAL A 241 6.73 -15.99 -12.14
N LEU A 242 7.03 -15.64 -10.88
CA LEU A 242 6.40 -16.27 -9.73
C LEU A 242 4.88 -16.07 -9.76
N ALA A 243 4.40 -14.86 -10.03
CA ALA A 243 2.98 -14.56 -10.11
C ALA A 243 2.24 -15.41 -11.14
N TYR A 244 2.84 -15.64 -12.31
CA TYR A 244 2.26 -16.52 -13.32
C TYR A 244 2.07 -17.96 -12.80
N PHE A 245 3.11 -18.54 -12.20
CA PHE A 245 3.05 -19.91 -11.67
C PHE A 245 2.11 -20.02 -10.46
N PHE A 246 2.19 -19.08 -9.53
CA PHE A 246 1.32 -19.03 -8.35
C PHE A 246 -0.15 -18.82 -8.73
N ASN A 247 -0.45 -17.97 -9.73
CA ASN A 247 -1.81 -17.82 -10.25
C ASN A 247 -2.38 -19.15 -10.72
N LYS A 248 -1.62 -19.87 -11.56
CA LYS A 248 -2.05 -21.17 -12.11
C LYS A 248 -2.22 -22.22 -11.01
N ALA A 249 -1.29 -22.29 -10.06
CA ALA A 249 -1.39 -23.22 -8.94
C ALA A 249 -2.62 -22.94 -8.07
N PHE A 250 -2.87 -21.69 -7.69
CA PHE A 250 -3.98 -21.33 -6.81
C PHE A 250 -5.35 -21.39 -7.51
N ARG A 251 -5.40 -21.20 -8.84
CA ARG A 251 -6.58 -21.49 -9.66
C ARG A 251 -6.87 -22.99 -9.72
N ASN A 252 -5.84 -23.83 -9.87
CA ASN A 252 -6.01 -25.29 -9.86
C ASN A 252 -6.49 -25.82 -8.49
N ILE A 253 -6.03 -25.22 -7.38
CA ILE A 253 -6.50 -25.55 -6.02
C ILE A 253 -7.93 -24.99 -5.77
N GLY A 254 -8.45 -24.14 -6.66
CA GLY A 254 -9.78 -23.56 -6.55
C GLY A 254 -9.89 -22.41 -5.54
N TRP A 255 -8.76 -21.87 -5.07
CA TRP A 255 -8.73 -20.74 -4.14
C TRP A 255 -8.97 -19.40 -4.84
N ILE A 256 -8.56 -19.30 -6.11
CA ILE A 256 -8.84 -18.16 -7.00
C ILE A 256 -9.73 -18.67 -8.11
N LYS A 257 -10.88 -18.03 -8.31
CA LYS A 257 -11.82 -18.34 -9.38
C LYS A 257 -11.82 -17.23 -10.43
N SER A 258 -12.27 -17.56 -11.64
CA SER A 258 -12.47 -16.56 -12.69
C SER A 258 -13.46 -15.49 -12.24
N GLY A 259 -13.02 -14.23 -12.30
CA GLY A 259 -13.79 -13.07 -11.86
C GLY A 259 -13.39 -12.52 -10.49
N ASP A 260 -12.58 -13.25 -9.73
CA ASP A 260 -12.11 -12.81 -8.40
C ASP A 260 -11.13 -11.64 -8.50
N LEU A 261 -10.50 -11.41 -9.65
CA LEU A 261 -9.49 -10.35 -9.87
C LEU A 261 -9.98 -9.27 -10.83
N LYS A 262 -11.26 -9.32 -11.23
CA LYS A 262 -11.85 -8.39 -12.19
C LYS A 262 -11.95 -7.00 -11.58
N LEU A 263 -11.47 -6.02 -12.31
CA LEU A 263 -11.48 -4.62 -11.94
C LEU A 263 -12.61 -3.89 -12.65
N ALA A 264 -13.18 -2.89 -11.97
CA ALA A 264 -14.08 -1.93 -12.58
C ALA A 264 -13.26 -0.78 -13.18
N LEU A 265 -12.67 -1.03 -14.36
CA LEU A 265 -11.84 -0.08 -15.13
C LEU A 265 -12.63 0.62 -16.23
#